data_AF-A0A6N7PSM0-F1
#
_entry.id   AF-A0A6N7PSM0-F1
#
_cell.length_a   1.000
_cell.length_b   1.000
_cell.length_c   1.000
_cell.angle_alpha   90.00
_cell.angle_beta   90.00
_cell.angle_gamma   90.00
#
_symmetry.space_group_name_H-M   'P 1'
#
loop_
_entity.id
_entity.type
_entity.pdbx_description
1 polymer ?
#
loop_
_entity_poly.entity_id
_entity_poly.type
_entity_poly.pdbx_seq_one_letter_code
_entity_poly.pdbx_strand_id
1 'polypeptide(L)'
;MNPSDRKRQTFVWKNSSWRVVLVTAPLLVACSGATAPDGSAPAPTTSAAAPPASASAAAPAPPSAAAPAPSDAPAAAPASASAAASAAPPEAPKPEEAPLPAVKVKNIGMHIGGGPHDDATKAPFNRSVEPHFDELRRCFAKVDDPKKGGDFGVDLLVDGKGGKAQVSHPRTALKGEGFVPCVVGVFESIEFLKPKGGKKTMVSYSIRFTPEGR
;
A
#
# COMPACT_ATOMS: atom_id res chain seq x y z
N MET A 1 19.47 -1.28 30.74
CA MET A 1 19.51 0.12 30.25
C MET A 1 18.11 0.61 29.93
N ASN A 2 17.89 1.92 30.09
CA ASN A 2 16.64 2.66 30.23
C ASN A 2 15.69 2.68 28.99
N PRO A 3 14.41 3.09 29.22
CA PRO A 3 13.30 3.28 28.29
C PRO A 3 13.33 4.68 27.65
N SER A 4 12.32 5.00 26.86
CA SER A 4 11.96 6.37 26.42
C SER A 4 12.90 7.08 25.44
N ASP A 5 12.83 6.80 24.13
CA ASP A 5 12.95 7.84 23.08
C ASP A 5 12.65 7.32 21.65
N ARG A 6 11.40 6.96 21.34
CA ARG A 6 10.94 6.97 19.93
C ARG A 6 9.67 7.79 19.81
N LYS A 7 9.92 9.11 19.82
CA LYS A 7 9.16 10.17 19.18
C LYS A 7 7.84 9.71 18.56
N ARG A 8 6.75 9.99 19.30
CA ARG A 8 5.43 10.24 18.73
C ARG A 8 5.58 11.30 17.64
N GLN A 9 5.62 10.89 16.38
CA GLN A 9 5.24 11.79 15.30
C GLN A 9 3.72 11.94 15.39
N THR A 10 3.30 13.06 15.95
CA THR A 10 1.96 13.60 15.81
C THR A 10 1.74 13.87 14.32
N PHE A 11 1.15 12.90 13.63
CA PHE A 11 0.66 13.10 12.27
C PHE A 11 -0.58 14.01 12.38
N VAL A 12 -0.36 15.31 12.20
CA VAL A 12 -1.43 16.30 12.07
C VAL A 12 -2.18 15.98 10.80
N TRP A 13 -3.27 15.22 10.93
CA TRP A 13 -4.23 15.02 9.85
C TRP A 13 -4.93 16.37 9.62
N LYS A 14 -4.41 17.13 8.65
CA LYS A 14 -5.02 18.40 8.26
C LYS A 14 -6.34 18.06 7.57
N ASN A 15 -7.44 18.24 8.32
CA ASN A 15 -8.82 18.10 7.86
C ASN A 15 -8.98 18.72 6.47
N SER A 16 -9.17 17.85 5.47
CA SER A 16 -9.57 18.26 4.14
C SER A 16 -11.07 18.52 4.19
N SER A 17 -11.44 19.79 4.26
CA SER A 17 -12.82 20.26 4.24
C SER A 17 -13.50 19.86 2.94
N TRP A 18 -14.27 18.76 2.97
CA TRP A 18 -15.28 18.49 1.95
C TRP A 18 -16.37 19.54 2.08
N ARG A 19 -16.36 20.51 1.16
CA ARG A 19 -17.50 21.38 0.92
C ARG A 19 -18.60 20.53 0.28
N VAL A 20 -19.59 20.17 1.10
CA VAL A 20 -20.89 19.66 0.65
C VAL A 20 -21.57 20.77 -0.13
N VAL A 21 -21.59 20.67 -1.46
CA VAL A 21 -22.47 21.49 -2.29
C VAL A 21 -23.81 20.76 -2.34
N LEU A 22 -24.74 21.24 -1.53
CA LEU A 22 -26.18 20.93 -1.63
C LEU A 22 -26.68 21.54 -2.95
N VAL A 23 -26.84 20.72 -3.98
CA VAL A 23 -27.59 21.10 -5.19
C VAL A 23 -29.03 20.66 -4.97
N THR A 24 -29.87 21.60 -4.54
CA THR A 24 -31.33 21.50 -4.58
C THR A 24 -31.79 21.52 -6.03
N ALA A 25 -32.30 20.39 -6.53
CA ALA A 25 -32.98 20.32 -7.81
C ALA A 25 -34.50 20.48 -7.62
N PRO A 26 -35.18 21.40 -8.34
CA PRO A 26 -36.63 21.44 -8.40
C PRO A 26 -37.17 20.43 -9.42
N LEU A 27 -38.23 19.73 -9.01
CA LEU A 27 -39.16 19.00 -9.88
C LEU A 27 -39.84 19.98 -10.85
N LEU A 28 -39.73 19.75 -12.16
CA LEU A 28 -40.78 20.13 -13.13
C LEU A 28 -40.81 19.14 -14.32
N VAL A 29 -41.93 18.39 -14.39
CA VAL A 29 -42.86 18.23 -15.52
C VAL A 29 -42.33 17.81 -16.92
N ALA A 30 -42.79 16.61 -17.31
CA ALA A 30 -43.14 16.03 -18.62
C ALA A 30 -42.90 16.80 -19.94
N CYS A 31 -42.40 16.08 -20.97
CA CYS A 31 -43.14 15.71 -22.20
C CYS A 31 -42.26 14.91 -23.19
N SER A 32 -42.91 13.97 -23.89
CA SER A 32 -42.39 13.12 -24.96
C SER A 32 -41.90 13.91 -26.19
N GLY A 33 -40.92 13.38 -26.91
CA GLY A 33 -40.57 13.85 -28.26
C GLY A 33 -39.31 13.21 -28.81
N ALA A 34 -39.46 12.38 -29.85
CA ALA A 34 -38.39 11.78 -30.62
C ALA A 34 -37.68 12.80 -31.52
N THR A 35 -36.35 12.65 -31.71
CA THR A 35 -35.58 12.80 -32.97
C THR A 35 -34.07 12.73 -32.68
N ALA A 36 -33.36 11.80 -33.32
CA ALA A 36 -31.95 11.96 -33.70
C ALA A 36 -31.88 12.86 -34.97
N PRO A 37 -30.72 13.28 -35.52
CA PRO A 37 -29.31 13.08 -35.15
C PRO A 37 -28.50 14.42 -35.14
N ASP A 38 -27.17 14.29 -35.20
CA ASP A 38 -26.19 15.23 -35.77
C ASP A 38 -25.36 16.12 -34.82
N GLY A 39 -24.05 15.88 -34.88
CA GLY A 39 -23.07 16.93 -35.12
C GLY A 39 -22.89 18.02 -34.06
N SER A 40 -21.93 17.82 -33.15
CA SER A 40 -21.05 18.92 -32.68
C SER A 40 -19.86 18.36 -31.92
N ALA A 41 -18.73 18.29 -32.62
CA ALA A 41 -17.43 18.16 -32.01
C ALA A 41 -17.01 19.50 -31.37
N PRO A 42 -16.60 19.55 -30.10
CA PRO A 42 -15.86 20.70 -29.59
C PRO A 42 -14.36 20.56 -29.93
N ALA A 43 -13.85 21.60 -30.57
CA ALA A 43 -12.47 21.83 -30.96
C ALA A 43 -11.47 21.83 -29.77
N PRO A 44 -10.17 21.59 -30.01
CA PRO A 44 -9.13 21.65 -28.99
C PRO A 44 -8.83 23.11 -28.61
N THR A 45 -8.99 23.48 -27.35
CA THR A 45 -8.43 24.71 -26.79
C THR A 45 -7.01 24.47 -26.34
N THR A 46 -6.08 24.72 -27.26
CA THR A 46 -4.66 24.97 -27.03
C THR A 46 -4.53 26.22 -26.17
N SER A 47 -4.15 26.07 -24.90
CA SER A 47 -3.72 27.20 -24.06
C SER A 47 -2.21 27.09 -23.85
N ALA A 48 -1.47 27.75 -24.74
CA ALA A 48 -0.05 28.03 -24.60
C ALA A 48 0.14 29.11 -23.52
N ALA A 49 0.93 28.82 -22.49
CA ALA A 49 1.49 29.81 -21.60
C ALA A 49 2.99 29.52 -21.43
N ALA A 50 3.79 30.51 -21.85
CA ALA A 50 5.24 30.51 -21.92
C ALA A 50 5.91 30.53 -20.51
N PRO A 51 7.20 30.15 -20.43
CA PRO A 51 7.93 29.98 -19.16
C PRO A 51 8.53 31.29 -18.61
N PRO A 52 8.72 31.44 -17.29
CA PRO A 52 9.68 32.40 -16.76
C PRO A 52 11.10 31.80 -16.73
N ALA A 53 12.00 32.45 -17.45
CA ALA A 53 13.44 32.31 -17.30
C ALA A 53 13.89 32.96 -15.97
N SER A 54 14.80 32.31 -15.24
CA SER A 54 15.65 32.98 -14.25
C SER A 54 17.05 32.37 -14.31
N ALA A 55 17.98 33.22 -14.71
CA ALA A 55 19.41 33.02 -14.68
C ALA A 55 20.00 33.55 -13.36
N SER A 56 21.31 33.33 -13.17
CA SER A 56 22.20 33.81 -12.10
C SER A 56 22.32 32.85 -10.89
N ALA A 57 23.48 32.44 -10.39
CA ALA A 57 24.87 32.89 -10.60
C ALA A 57 25.87 31.77 -10.25
N ALA A 58 27.12 31.93 -10.68
CA ALA A 58 28.24 30.99 -10.55
C ALA A 58 29.03 31.10 -9.23
N ALA A 59 29.56 29.94 -8.78
CA ALA A 59 30.84 29.62 -8.10
C ALA A 59 31.30 30.38 -6.83
N PRO A 60 31.89 29.70 -5.81
CA PRO A 60 33.28 29.19 -5.88
C PRO A 60 33.55 27.78 -5.26
N ALA A 61 34.71 27.20 -5.59
CA ALA A 61 35.39 26.05 -4.95
C ALA A 61 36.64 26.55 -4.17
N PRO A 62 37.55 25.74 -3.56
CA PRO A 62 37.55 24.44 -2.84
C PRO A 62 38.12 24.61 -1.37
N PRO A 63 38.42 23.57 -0.52
CA PRO A 63 39.62 22.69 -0.61
C PRO A 63 39.34 21.19 -0.26
N SER A 64 39.99 20.21 -0.89
CA SER A 64 41.34 19.62 -0.65
C SER A 64 41.52 18.80 0.64
N ALA A 65 41.72 17.48 0.42
CA ALA A 65 42.55 16.50 1.14
C ALA A 65 42.25 16.11 2.60
N ALA A 66 41.91 14.82 2.79
CA ALA A 66 42.63 13.91 3.69
C ALA A 66 42.28 12.44 3.37
N ALA A 67 43.29 11.66 2.95
CA ALA A 67 43.32 10.21 3.09
C ALA A 67 44.06 9.87 4.41
N PRO A 68 43.73 8.75 5.08
CA PRO A 68 44.77 7.71 5.15
C PRO A 68 44.25 6.26 5.09
N ALA A 69 45.10 5.45 4.44
CA ALA A 69 45.55 4.07 4.69
C ALA A 69 44.56 2.89 4.94
N PRO A 70 44.81 1.74 4.29
CA PRO A 70 44.23 0.43 4.63
C PRO A 70 45.08 -0.26 5.71
N SER A 71 44.46 -1.10 6.55
CA SER A 71 45.21 -2.06 7.36
C SER A 71 44.38 -3.30 7.71
N ASP A 72 45.02 -4.44 7.44
CA ASP A 72 44.86 -5.77 8.04
C ASP A 72 43.74 -6.71 7.56
N ALA A 73 44.14 -7.53 6.60
CA ALA A 73 43.71 -8.92 6.49
C ALA A 73 44.41 -9.78 7.57
N PRO A 74 43.76 -10.82 8.09
CA PRO A 74 44.42 -12.12 8.16
C PRO A 74 43.67 -13.20 7.37
N ALA A 75 44.48 -13.99 6.67
CA ALA A 75 44.10 -15.15 5.89
C ALA A 75 43.85 -16.40 6.76
N ALA A 76 42.91 -17.23 6.30
CA ALA A 76 42.82 -18.71 6.39
C ALA A 76 42.79 -19.34 7.82
N ALA A 77 42.07 -20.43 8.12
CA ALA A 77 41.70 -21.61 7.34
C ALA A 77 40.52 -22.37 8.04
N PRO A 78 40.31 -23.70 7.92
CA PRO A 78 39.15 -24.28 7.25
C PRO A 78 38.19 -25.09 8.16
N ALA A 79 37.07 -25.47 7.56
CA ALA A 79 36.26 -26.68 7.78
C ALA A 79 36.00 -27.18 9.21
N SER A 80 34.72 -27.19 9.59
CA SER A 80 34.10 -28.38 10.17
C SER A 80 32.61 -28.41 9.87
N ALA A 81 32.22 -29.37 9.04
CA ALA A 81 30.86 -29.85 8.95
C ALA A 81 30.46 -30.38 10.34
N SER A 82 29.40 -29.82 10.90
CA SER A 82 28.62 -30.50 11.93
C SER A 82 27.17 -30.51 11.47
N ALA A 83 26.82 -31.61 10.80
CA ALA A 83 25.45 -32.01 10.61
C ALA A 83 24.88 -32.38 11.99
N ALA A 84 24.41 -31.37 12.72
CA ALA A 84 23.50 -31.59 13.83
C ALA A 84 22.10 -31.63 13.25
N ALA A 85 21.62 -32.85 13.00
CA ALA A 85 20.20 -33.16 12.98
C ALA A 85 19.63 -32.78 14.36
N SER A 86 19.30 -31.50 14.53
CA SER A 86 18.62 -31.02 15.72
C SER A 86 17.13 -31.20 15.47
N ALA A 87 16.58 -32.15 16.21
CA ALA A 87 15.18 -32.53 16.22
C ALA A 87 14.27 -31.30 16.11
N ALA A 88 13.24 -31.42 15.26
CA ALA A 88 12.14 -30.48 15.20
C ALA A 88 11.63 -30.25 16.64
N PRO A 89 11.58 -29.00 17.13
CA PRO A 89 10.92 -28.69 18.38
C PRO A 89 9.48 -29.20 18.32
N PRO A 90 8.92 -29.77 19.40
CA PRO A 90 7.51 -30.13 19.44
C PRO A 90 6.70 -28.88 19.08
N GLU A 91 5.88 -29.01 18.03
CA GLU A 91 4.96 -27.99 17.54
C GLU A 91 4.10 -27.57 18.73
N ALA A 92 4.37 -26.38 19.27
CA ALA A 92 3.59 -25.81 20.36
C ALA A 92 2.11 -25.85 19.94
N PRO A 93 1.19 -26.20 20.85
CA PRO A 93 -0.23 -26.28 20.52
C PRO A 93 -0.66 -24.96 19.89
N LYS A 94 -1.09 -25.02 18.62
CA LYS A 94 -1.65 -23.88 17.90
C LYS A 94 -2.74 -23.29 18.78
N PRO A 95 -2.63 -22.01 19.22
CA PRO A 95 -3.66 -21.38 20.01
C PRO A 95 -4.99 -21.58 19.31
N GLU A 96 -5.98 -22.08 20.06
CA GLU A 96 -7.32 -22.33 19.57
C GLU A 96 -7.83 -21.04 18.92
N GLU A 97 -7.89 -21.10 17.60
CA GLU A 97 -7.98 -19.93 16.77
C GLU A 97 -9.42 -19.45 16.80
N ALA A 98 -9.65 -18.27 17.38
CA ALA A 98 -10.99 -17.72 17.51
C ALA A 98 -11.75 -17.80 16.17
N PRO A 99 -13.04 -18.18 16.18
CA PRO A 99 -13.79 -18.44 14.95
C PRO A 99 -13.73 -17.22 14.03
N LEU A 100 -13.36 -17.47 12.77
CA LEU A 100 -13.23 -16.43 11.77
C LEU A 100 -14.58 -15.76 11.53
N PRO A 101 -14.63 -14.41 11.40
CA PRO A 101 -15.86 -13.75 11.04
C PRO A 101 -16.36 -14.21 9.67
N ALA A 102 -17.68 -14.29 9.52
CA ALA A 102 -18.39 -14.65 8.30
C ALA A 102 -18.30 -13.51 7.27
N VAL A 103 -17.09 -13.25 6.75
CA VAL A 103 -16.76 -12.21 5.78
C VAL A 103 -15.77 -12.75 4.77
N LYS A 104 -16.04 -12.54 3.49
CA LYS A 104 -15.12 -12.86 2.39
C LYS A 104 -14.22 -11.67 2.11
N VAL A 105 -12.93 -11.92 1.93
CA VAL A 105 -11.95 -10.93 1.50
C VAL A 105 -11.51 -11.25 0.08
N LYS A 106 -11.53 -10.25 -0.80
CA LYS A 106 -11.09 -10.39 -2.21
C LYS A 106 -10.28 -9.17 -2.63
N ASN A 107 -9.27 -9.38 -3.46
CA ASN A 107 -8.63 -8.30 -4.20
C ASN A 107 -9.62 -7.74 -5.24
N ILE A 108 -9.82 -6.42 -5.25
CA ILE A 108 -10.67 -5.71 -6.22
C ILE A 108 -9.89 -4.77 -7.13
N GLY A 109 -8.59 -4.57 -6.89
CA GLY A 109 -7.78 -3.67 -7.68
C GLY A 109 -6.33 -3.63 -7.24
N MET A 110 -5.44 -3.55 -8.22
CA MET A 110 -4.02 -3.32 -7.99
C MET A 110 -3.44 -2.45 -9.11
N HIS A 111 -2.70 -1.41 -8.73
CA HIS A 111 -1.98 -0.52 -9.61
C HIS A 111 -0.49 -0.51 -9.25
N ILE A 112 0.39 -0.59 -10.25
CA ILE A 112 1.85 -0.69 -10.09
C ILE A 112 2.51 0.54 -10.68
N GLY A 113 3.04 1.43 -9.84
CA GLY A 113 3.65 2.68 -10.27
C GLY A 113 4.85 2.48 -11.18
N GLY A 114 4.84 3.13 -12.35
CA GLY A 114 5.97 3.17 -13.28
C GLY A 114 6.24 1.88 -14.05
N GLY A 115 5.33 0.90 -14.01
CA GLY A 115 5.47 -0.37 -14.73
C GLY A 115 4.19 -0.81 -15.44
N PRO A 116 4.26 -1.88 -16.23
CA PRO A 116 3.10 -2.50 -16.85
C PRO A 116 2.03 -2.92 -15.84
N HIS A 117 0.75 -2.78 -16.20
CA HIS A 117 -0.39 -3.18 -15.36
C HIS A 117 -1.00 -4.54 -15.74
N ASP A 118 -0.20 -5.42 -16.34
CA ASP A 118 -0.61 -6.77 -16.72
C ASP A 118 -0.59 -7.75 -15.52
N ASP A 119 -1.28 -8.88 -15.71
CA ASP A 119 -1.44 -9.90 -14.67
C ASP A 119 -0.11 -10.56 -14.27
N ALA A 120 0.84 -10.70 -15.21
CA ALA A 120 2.12 -11.33 -14.91
C ALA A 120 3.02 -10.45 -14.03
N THR A 121 2.87 -9.12 -14.12
CA THR A 121 3.54 -8.15 -13.24
C THR A 121 2.85 -8.07 -11.87
N LYS A 122 1.54 -8.28 -11.81
CA LYS A 122 0.70 -8.29 -10.60
C LYS A 122 0.81 -9.59 -9.78
N ALA A 123 1.01 -10.72 -10.44
CA ALA A 123 0.98 -12.04 -9.81
C ALA A 123 1.90 -12.23 -8.59
N PRO A 124 3.14 -11.68 -8.53
CA PRO A 124 3.98 -11.80 -7.34
C PRO A 124 3.37 -11.15 -6.09
N PHE A 125 2.70 -10.01 -6.24
CA PHE A 125 2.06 -9.31 -5.13
C PHE A 125 0.81 -10.06 -4.65
N ASN A 126 -0.05 -10.51 -5.56
CA ASN A 126 -1.23 -11.31 -5.20
C ASN A 126 -0.83 -12.58 -4.42
N ARG A 127 0.17 -13.32 -4.92
CA ARG A 127 0.68 -14.53 -4.24
C ARG A 127 1.26 -14.27 -2.85
N SER A 128 1.70 -13.04 -2.58
CA SER A 128 2.21 -12.66 -1.26
C SER A 128 1.06 -12.29 -0.30
N VAL A 129 -0.04 -11.70 -0.80
CA VAL A 129 -1.12 -11.19 0.05
C VAL A 129 -2.21 -12.23 0.31
N GLU A 130 -2.59 -13.03 -0.68
CA GLU A 130 -3.69 -14.00 -0.59
C GLU A 130 -3.61 -14.96 0.62
N PRO A 131 -2.44 -15.48 1.02
CA PRO A 131 -2.32 -16.34 2.20
C PRO A 131 -2.74 -15.65 3.52
N HIS A 132 -2.72 -14.32 3.57
CA HIS A 132 -3.04 -13.53 4.76
C HIS A 132 -4.49 -13.02 4.77
N PHE A 133 -5.35 -13.48 3.84
CA PHE A 133 -6.75 -13.06 3.81
C PHE A 133 -7.50 -13.43 5.08
N ASP A 134 -7.18 -14.53 5.76
CA ASP A 134 -7.83 -14.88 7.03
C ASP A 134 -7.42 -13.94 8.19
N GLU A 135 -6.18 -13.46 8.21
CA GLU A 135 -5.76 -12.43 9.17
C GLU A 135 -6.51 -11.10 8.90
N LEU A 136 -6.66 -10.74 7.62
CA LEU A 136 -7.45 -9.57 7.23
C LEU A 136 -8.92 -9.73 7.64
N ARG A 137 -9.51 -10.92 7.49
CA ARG A 137 -10.86 -11.23 7.98
C ARG A 137 -10.96 -11.00 9.48
N ARG A 138 -9.97 -11.42 10.28
CA ARG A 138 -9.98 -11.15 11.74
C ARG A 138 -9.95 -9.68 12.07
N CYS A 139 -9.25 -8.86 11.29
CA CYS A 139 -9.30 -7.42 11.48
C CYS A 139 -10.71 -6.86 11.31
N PHE A 140 -11.52 -7.43 10.42
CA PHE A 140 -12.91 -7.01 10.18
C PHE A 140 -13.81 -7.16 11.41
N ALA A 141 -13.46 -8.01 12.38
CA ALA A 141 -14.20 -8.10 13.66
C ALA A 141 -14.14 -6.80 14.49
N LYS A 142 -13.21 -5.88 14.16
CA LYS A 142 -13.08 -4.57 14.81
C LYS A 142 -13.90 -3.46 14.11
N VAL A 143 -14.69 -3.79 13.10
CA VAL A 143 -15.54 -2.84 12.38
C VAL A 143 -16.84 -2.61 13.17
N ASP A 144 -17.28 -1.35 13.28
CA ASP A 144 -18.48 -0.97 14.03
C ASP A 144 -19.77 -1.57 13.45
N ASP A 145 -19.84 -1.64 12.12
CA ASP A 145 -20.98 -2.21 11.38
C ASP A 145 -20.51 -3.33 10.43
N PRO A 146 -20.33 -4.56 10.96
CA PRO A 146 -19.82 -5.68 10.19
C PRO A 146 -20.79 -6.16 9.10
N LYS A 147 -22.05 -5.71 9.08
CA LYS A 147 -23.04 -6.10 8.07
C LYS A 147 -22.92 -5.30 6.78
N LYS A 148 -22.35 -4.09 6.83
CA LYS A 148 -22.20 -3.23 5.64
C LYS A 148 -21.14 -3.76 4.67
N GLY A 149 -20.05 -4.32 5.17
CA GLY A 149 -18.88 -4.59 4.32
C GLY A 149 -18.28 -3.29 3.77
N GLY A 150 -17.24 -3.40 2.95
CA GLY A 150 -16.61 -2.22 2.37
C GLY A 150 -15.21 -2.50 1.83
N ASP A 151 -14.58 -1.44 1.34
CA ASP A 151 -13.29 -1.52 0.66
C ASP A 151 -12.18 -0.93 1.54
N PHE A 152 -10.99 -1.50 1.41
CA PHE A 152 -9.76 -1.01 2.02
C PHE A 152 -8.68 -0.93 0.96
N GLY A 153 -8.13 0.26 0.75
CA GLY A 153 -7.04 0.54 -0.18
C GLY A 153 -5.79 0.98 0.56
N VAL A 154 -4.62 0.61 0.07
CA VAL A 154 -3.31 0.90 0.69
C VAL A 154 -2.23 1.02 -0.36
N ASP A 155 -1.23 1.88 -0.11
CA ASP A 155 -0.06 1.99 -0.97
C ASP A 155 1.14 1.31 -0.30
N LEU A 156 1.72 0.36 -1.02
CA LEU A 156 2.79 -0.52 -0.58
C LEU A 156 4.05 -0.20 -1.38
N LEU A 157 5.12 0.23 -0.71
CA LEU A 157 6.40 0.44 -1.35
C LEU A 157 7.30 -0.77 -1.09
N VAL A 158 7.46 -1.61 -2.11
CA VAL A 158 8.22 -2.87 -2.05
C VAL A 158 9.61 -2.67 -2.65
N ASP A 159 10.64 -3.16 -1.98
CA ASP A 159 12.01 -3.08 -2.48
C ASP A 159 12.23 -3.98 -3.71
N GLY A 160 13.24 -3.66 -4.52
CA GLY A 160 13.61 -4.46 -5.69
C GLY A 160 14.07 -5.88 -5.37
N LYS A 161 14.42 -6.17 -4.12
CA LYS A 161 14.70 -7.54 -3.65
C LYS A 161 13.47 -8.28 -3.11
N GLY A 162 12.34 -7.60 -2.96
CA GLY A 162 11.19 -8.10 -2.19
C GLY A 162 11.36 -7.83 -0.69
N GLY A 163 10.66 -8.60 0.14
CA GLY A 163 10.62 -8.48 1.59
C GLY A 163 9.47 -7.62 2.10
N LYS A 164 9.59 -7.08 3.31
CA LYS A 164 8.56 -6.23 3.91
C LYS A 164 8.33 -4.94 3.13
N ALA A 165 7.05 -4.61 2.90
CA ALA A 165 6.67 -3.36 2.28
C ALA A 165 6.64 -2.23 3.31
N GLN A 166 6.95 -1.01 2.87
CA GLN A 166 6.58 0.19 3.62
C GLN A 166 5.12 0.54 3.27
N VAL A 167 4.26 0.52 4.28
CA VAL A 167 2.82 0.79 4.15
C VAL A 167 2.55 2.29 4.26
N SER A 168 1.70 2.82 3.38
CA SER A 168 1.29 4.22 3.38
C SER A 168 -0.13 4.40 2.84
N HIS A 169 -0.72 5.56 3.10
CA HIS A 169 -2.03 5.97 2.57
C HIS A 169 -3.16 4.92 2.73
N PRO A 170 -3.41 4.39 3.94
CA PRO A 170 -4.57 3.55 4.18
C PRO A 170 -5.87 4.34 3.94
N ARG A 171 -6.79 3.77 3.16
CA ARG A 171 -8.04 4.38 2.73
C ARG A 171 -9.17 3.38 2.95
N THR A 172 -10.22 3.77 3.68
CA THR A 172 -11.40 2.93 3.83
C THR A 172 -12.62 3.75 4.21
N ALA A 173 -13.80 3.28 3.81
CA ALA A 173 -15.07 3.79 4.28
C ALA A 173 -15.56 3.11 5.58
N LEU A 174 -14.93 1.98 5.96
CA LEU A 174 -15.26 1.21 7.16
C LEU A 174 -14.89 2.00 8.42
N LYS A 175 -15.77 1.95 9.43
CA LYS A 175 -15.57 2.55 10.75
C LYS A 175 -15.31 1.45 11.77
N GLY A 176 -14.56 1.76 12.83
CA GLY A 176 -14.13 0.77 13.81
C GLY A 176 -12.80 1.15 14.44
N GLU A 177 -12.78 1.29 15.76
CA GLU A 177 -11.53 1.52 16.48
C GLU A 177 -10.63 0.29 16.36
N GLY A 178 -9.40 0.50 15.91
CA GLY A 178 -8.44 -0.59 15.72
C GLY A 178 -8.54 -1.37 14.41
N PHE A 179 -9.57 -1.13 13.57
CA PHE A 179 -9.67 -1.80 12.26
C PHE A 179 -8.49 -1.44 11.34
N VAL A 180 -8.28 -0.15 11.09
CA VAL A 180 -7.20 0.35 10.22
C VAL A 180 -5.82 -0.11 10.68
N PRO A 181 -5.39 0.10 11.95
CA PRO A 181 -4.07 -0.34 12.38
C PRO A 181 -3.92 -1.87 12.37
N CYS A 182 -5.00 -2.64 12.57
CA CYS A 182 -4.96 -4.09 12.42
C CYS A 182 -4.63 -4.49 10.98
N VAL A 183 -5.35 -3.94 9.99
CA VAL A 183 -5.13 -4.25 8.58
C VAL A 183 -3.74 -3.79 8.13
N VAL A 184 -3.31 -2.60 8.54
CA VAL A 184 -1.96 -2.09 8.25
C VAL A 184 -0.89 -3.03 8.82
N GLY A 185 -1.05 -3.49 10.06
CA GLY A 185 -0.11 -4.43 10.69
C GLY A 185 0.01 -5.76 9.94
N VAL A 186 -1.09 -6.27 9.35
CA VAL A 186 -1.02 -7.44 8.46
C VAL A 186 -0.20 -7.12 7.21
N PHE A 187 -0.44 -6.00 6.53
CA PHE A 187 0.36 -5.64 5.34
C PHE A 187 1.85 -5.41 5.64
N GLU A 188 2.19 -4.89 6.82
CA GLU A 188 3.57 -4.72 7.27
C GLU A 188 4.25 -6.05 7.63
N SER A 189 3.48 -7.08 8.00
CA SER A 189 4.02 -8.40 8.35
C SER A 189 4.36 -9.25 7.12
N ILE A 190 3.67 -9.02 5.99
CA ILE A 190 3.83 -9.78 4.74
C ILE A 190 5.24 -9.63 4.16
N GLU A 191 5.85 -10.77 3.82
CA GLU A 191 7.06 -10.83 3.02
C GLU A 191 6.71 -10.88 1.53
N PHE A 192 6.87 -9.76 0.82
CA PHE A 192 6.54 -9.68 -0.59
C PHE A 192 7.60 -10.36 -1.45
N LEU A 193 7.14 -11.09 -2.45
CA LEU A 193 8.00 -11.61 -3.50
C LEU A 193 8.67 -10.46 -4.27
N LYS A 194 9.86 -10.76 -4.80
CA LYS A 194 10.63 -9.83 -5.63
C LYS A 194 9.78 -9.29 -6.81
N PRO A 195 9.65 -7.96 -6.97
CA PRO A 195 9.00 -7.36 -8.13
C PRO A 195 9.68 -7.74 -9.44
N LYS A 196 8.90 -7.86 -10.52
CA LYS A 196 9.46 -8.06 -11.86
C LYS A 196 10.31 -6.84 -12.25
N GLY A 197 11.53 -7.10 -12.72
CA GLY A 197 12.52 -6.06 -13.03
C GLY A 197 13.44 -5.67 -11.87
N GLY A 198 13.17 -6.14 -10.64
CA GLY A 198 14.08 -5.97 -9.50
C GLY A 198 14.32 -4.53 -9.06
N LYS A 199 13.41 -3.62 -9.41
CA LYS A 199 13.41 -2.22 -8.99
C LYS A 199 12.46 -2.05 -7.80
N LYS A 200 12.70 -1.01 -7.01
CA LYS A 200 11.75 -0.57 -5.98
C LYS A 200 10.44 -0.13 -6.65
N THR A 201 9.32 -0.65 -6.16
CA THR A 201 8.02 -0.52 -6.83
C THR A 201 6.95 -0.08 -5.85
N MET A 202 6.18 0.94 -6.24
CA MET A 202 4.99 1.36 -5.51
C MET A 202 3.77 0.60 -6.03
N VAL A 203 3.00 -0.01 -5.14
CA VAL A 203 1.81 -0.80 -5.46
C VAL A 203 0.63 -0.25 -4.68
N SER A 204 -0.37 0.27 -5.39
CA SER A 204 -1.66 0.59 -4.80
C SER A 204 -2.52 -0.66 -4.82
N TYR A 205 -2.86 -1.20 -3.66
CA TYR A 205 -3.59 -2.46 -3.49
C TYR A 205 -4.95 -2.21 -2.84
N SER A 206 -6.01 -2.83 -3.34
CA SER A 206 -7.37 -2.64 -2.85
C SER A 206 -8.07 -3.97 -2.61
N ILE A 207 -8.62 -4.16 -1.42
CA ILE A 207 -9.39 -5.33 -1.02
C ILE A 207 -10.83 -4.96 -0.66
N ARG A 208 -11.76 -5.88 -0.89
CA ARG A 208 -13.16 -5.78 -0.48
C ARG A 208 -13.50 -6.82 0.57
N PHE A 209 -14.14 -6.36 1.64
CA PHE A 209 -14.77 -7.16 2.68
C PHE A 209 -16.26 -7.32 2.36
N THR A 210 -16.70 -8.56 2.15
CA THR A 210 -18.10 -8.90 1.83
C THR A 210 -18.67 -9.84 2.90
N PRO A 211 -19.56 -9.38 3.78
CA PRO A 211 -20.21 -10.23 4.78
C PRO A 211 -20.98 -11.37 4.12
N GLU A 212 -20.91 -12.56 4.70
CA GLU A 212 -21.66 -13.72 4.22
C GLU A 212 -23.12 -13.61 4.69
N GLY A 213 -24.08 -13.79 3.78
CA GLY A 213 -25.51 -13.58 4.04
C GLY A 213 -26.11 -12.31 3.47
N ARG A 214 -25.39 -11.66 2.53
CA ARG A 214 -25.89 -10.54 1.73
C ARG A 214 -25.95 -10.87 0.24
#